data_AF-A0A2B7X855-F1
#
_entry.id   AF-A0A2B7X855-F1
#
_cell.length_a   1.000
_cell.length_b   1.000
_cell.length_c   1.000
_cell.angle_alpha   90.00
_cell.angle_beta   90.00
_cell.angle_gamma   90.00
#
_symmetry.space_group_name_H-M   'P 1'
#
loop_
_entity.id
_entity.type
_entity.pdbx_description
1 polymer ?
#
loop_
_entity_poly.entity_id
_entity_poly.type
_entity_poly.pdbx_seq_one_letter_code
_entity_poly.pdbx_strand_id
1 'polypeptide(L)'
;MEHLFLEELSLEGKLAKLVDGSDWKLEDRISQHFYPPKSELYGVRQVDSCVRVEPAPRLEAIVKIHAQSRPQIRSGEATTKLPFPTIMECEALELLTKKGCSCTPKVLHLASDIQDEDTWVPGGYIVYIFMEKLPGTSLRNFFERFDRTQRDKVRAAFRAAFM
;
A
#
# COMPACT_ATOMS: atom_id res chain seq x y z
N MET A 1 25.48 18.60 2.63
CA MET A 1 24.21 19.32 2.48
C MET A 1 23.78 19.13 1.04
N GLU A 2 23.05 18.04 0.78
CA GLU A 2 22.32 17.80 -0.48
C GLU A 2 21.04 17.10 -0.04
N HIS A 3 20.02 17.91 0.31
CA HIS A 3 18.66 17.41 0.40
C HIS A 3 18.19 17.21 -1.04
N LEU A 4 18.57 16.07 -1.64
CA LEU A 4 17.92 15.57 -2.84
C LEU A 4 16.48 15.27 -2.43
N PHE A 5 15.58 16.19 -2.76
CA PHE A 5 14.15 16.00 -2.65
C PHE A 5 13.82 14.70 -3.40
N LEU A 6 13.46 13.66 -2.65
CA LEU A 6 12.76 12.52 -3.22
C LEU A 6 11.42 13.09 -3.71
N GLU A 7 11.31 13.34 -5.01
CA GLU A 7 10.07 13.85 -5.59
C GLU A 7 8.93 12.89 -5.23
N GLU A 8 7.89 13.43 -4.60
CA GLU A 8 6.65 12.73 -4.39
C GLU A 8 6.04 12.40 -5.76
N LEU A 9 6.18 11.15 -6.18
CA LEU A 9 5.57 10.67 -7.42
C LEU A 9 4.10 10.36 -7.16
N SER A 10 3.22 10.89 -8.01
CA SER A 10 1.81 10.54 -8.01
C SER A 10 1.55 9.42 -9.00
N LEU A 11 0.81 8.40 -8.56
CA LEU A 11 0.31 7.33 -9.43
C LEU A 11 -1.17 7.52 -9.78
N GLU A 12 -1.76 8.65 -9.37
CA GLU A 12 -3.16 8.97 -9.64
C GLU A 12 -3.46 8.92 -11.14
N GLY A 13 -4.55 8.23 -11.49
CA GLY A 13 -4.96 8.01 -12.86
C GLY A 13 -4.30 6.82 -13.56
N LYS A 14 -3.23 6.23 -13.02
CA LYS A 14 -2.58 5.05 -13.60
C LYS A 14 -3.54 3.85 -13.56
N LEU A 15 -3.54 3.08 -14.65
CA LEU A 15 -4.28 1.82 -14.75
C LEU A 15 -3.35 0.67 -14.39
N ALA A 16 -3.76 -0.14 -13.42
CA ALA A 16 -3.18 -1.44 -13.11
C ALA A 16 -4.05 -2.53 -13.75
N LYS A 17 -3.47 -3.21 -14.75
CA LYS A 17 -4.11 -4.33 -15.43
C LYS A 17 -3.70 -5.62 -14.76
N LEU A 18 -4.67 -6.39 -14.27
CA LEU A 18 -4.40 -7.62 -13.53
C LEU A 18 -4.56 -8.86 -14.42
N VAL A 19 -3.92 -9.95 -14.03
CA VAL A 19 -3.89 -11.21 -14.79
C VAL A 19 -5.28 -11.85 -14.92
N ASP A 20 -6.19 -11.56 -13.99
CA ASP A 20 -7.57 -12.01 -14.03
C ASP A 20 -8.44 -11.22 -15.04
N GLY A 21 -7.84 -10.27 -15.76
CA GLY A 21 -8.50 -9.42 -16.74
C GLY A 21 -9.17 -8.19 -16.13
N SER A 22 -9.01 -7.93 -14.83
CA SER A 22 -9.55 -6.72 -14.21
C SER A 22 -8.62 -5.51 -14.38
N ASP A 23 -9.25 -4.37 -14.65
CA ASP A 23 -8.57 -3.09 -14.77
C ASP A 23 -8.90 -2.22 -13.56
N TRP A 24 -7.86 -1.72 -12.90
CA TRP A 24 -8.00 -0.87 -11.72
C TRP A 24 -7.36 0.50 -11.95
N LYS A 25 -8.13 1.56 -11.72
CA LYS A 25 -7.61 2.93 -11.76
C LYS A 25 -7.22 3.38 -10.36
N LEU A 26 -5.98 3.82 -10.19
CA LEU A 26 -5.51 4.48 -8.97
C LEU A 26 -6.12 5.89 -8.89
N GLU A 27 -6.63 6.25 -7.72
CA GLU A 27 -7.26 7.55 -7.45
C GLU A 27 -6.44 8.31 -6.39
N ASP A 28 -7.06 8.76 -5.30
CA ASP A 28 -6.44 9.61 -4.30
C ASP A 28 -5.32 8.88 -3.52
N ARG A 29 -4.17 9.54 -3.41
CA ARG A 29 -3.10 9.10 -2.50
C ARG A 29 -3.48 9.37 -1.05
N ILE A 30 -3.53 8.30 -0.25
CA ILE A 30 -3.85 8.34 1.18
C ILE A 30 -2.58 8.54 2.01
N SER A 31 -1.48 7.90 1.63
CA SER A 31 -0.19 8.06 2.31
C SER A 31 0.98 7.60 1.45
N GLN A 32 2.15 8.18 1.65
CA GLN A 32 3.40 7.74 1.04
C GLN A 32 4.55 7.87 2.05
N HIS A 33 5.39 6.84 2.10
CA HIS A 33 6.53 6.76 3.00
C HIS A 33 7.76 6.24 2.26
N PHE A 34 8.87 6.95 2.40
CA PHE A 34 10.18 6.54 1.88
C PHE A 34 11.02 5.98 3.01
N TYR A 35 11.41 4.72 2.90
CA TYR A 35 12.28 4.06 3.87
C TYR A 35 13.73 4.09 3.37
N PRO A 36 14.70 4.44 4.23
CA PRO A 36 16.10 4.53 3.85
C PRO A 36 16.76 3.15 3.69
N PRO A 37 17.92 3.04 3.01
CA PRO A 37 18.62 1.77 2.76
C PRO A 37 18.93 0.91 3.99
N LYS A 38 19.05 1.53 5.17
CA LYS A 38 19.29 0.83 6.44
C LYS A 38 18.03 0.17 7.03
N SER A 39 16.85 0.43 6.45
CA SER A 39 15.59 -0.16 6.87
C SER A 39 15.35 -1.48 6.13
N GLU A 40 14.83 -2.49 6.83
CA GLU A 40 14.32 -3.71 6.19
C GLU A 40 13.17 -3.42 5.20
N LEU A 41 12.50 -2.27 5.36
CA LEU A 41 11.44 -1.78 4.49
C LEU A 41 11.96 -0.86 3.38
N TYR A 42 13.27 -0.84 3.11
CA TYR A 42 13.88 0.02 2.09
C TYR A 42 13.06 0.04 0.79
N GLY A 43 12.63 1.24 0.40
CA GLY A 43 11.69 1.41 -0.69
C GLY A 43 10.69 2.53 -0.46
N VAL A 44 9.73 2.60 -1.38
CA VAL A 44 8.51 3.39 -1.26
C VAL A 44 7.39 2.48 -0.78
N ARG A 45 6.66 2.93 0.24
CA ARG A 45 5.37 2.35 0.66
C ARG A 45 4.30 3.42 0.47
N GLN A 46 3.39 3.18 -0.45
CA GLN A 46 2.29 4.09 -0.75
C GLN A 46 0.95 3.36 -0.55
N VAL A 47 -0.08 4.13 -0.19
CA VAL A 47 -1.45 3.64 -0.08
C VAL A 47 -2.34 4.63 -0.82
N ASP A 48 -3.08 4.13 -1.79
CA ASP A 48 -4.02 4.91 -2.59
C ASP A 48 -5.43 4.31 -2.51
N SER A 49 -6.45 5.14 -2.72
CA SER A 49 -7.75 4.62 -3.15
C SER A 49 -7.66 4.17 -4.60
N CYS A 50 -8.48 3.20 -4.97
CA CYS A 50 -8.56 2.75 -6.35
C CYS A 50 -9.95 2.22 -6.65
N VAL A 51 -10.20 2.04 -7.94
CA VAL A 51 -11.48 1.57 -8.42
C VAL A 51 -11.33 0.61 -9.58
N ARG A 52 -12.08 -0.49 -9.53
CA ARG A 52 -12.21 -1.38 -10.67
C ARG A 52 -13.02 -0.69 -11.77
N VAL A 53 -12.40 -0.52 -12.91
CA VAL A 53 -12.99 0.00 -14.14
C VAL A 53 -13.64 -1.13 -14.92
N GLU A 54 -12.95 -2.27 -15.04
CA GLU A 54 -13.47 -3.46 -15.72
C GLU A 54 -13.15 -4.75 -14.93
N PRO A 55 -14.04 -5.76 -14.95
CA PRO A 55 -15.40 -5.71 -15.46
C PRO A 55 -16.35 -4.92 -14.53
N ALA A 56 -17.49 -4.49 -15.07
CA ALA A 56 -18.57 -3.90 -14.28
C ALA A 56 -19.14 -4.93 -13.27
N PRO A 57 -19.67 -4.50 -12.11
CA PRO A 57 -19.84 -3.13 -11.66
C PRO A 57 -18.57 -2.50 -11.08
N ARG A 58 -18.57 -1.17 -11.00
CA ARG A 58 -17.53 -0.36 -10.34
C ARG A 58 -17.38 -0.80 -8.88
N LEU A 59 -16.15 -1.13 -8.46
CA LEU A 59 -15.83 -1.54 -7.10
C LEU A 59 -14.72 -0.66 -6.54
N GLU A 60 -15.00 0.04 -5.44
CA GLU A 60 -13.97 0.81 -4.72
C GLU A 60 -13.11 -0.10 -3.84
N ALA A 61 -11.81 0.16 -3.83
CA ALA A 61 -10.84 -0.59 -3.05
C ALA A 61 -9.73 0.33 -2.53
N ILE A 62 -8.85 -0.25 -1.71
CA ILE A 62 -7.59 0.35 -1.29
C ILE A 62 -6.47 -0.47 -1.90
N VAL A 63 -5.40 0.18 -2.34
CA VAL A 63 -4.21 -0.50 -2.83
C VAL A 63 -2.99 -0.04 -2.07
N LYS A 64 -2.24 -0.99 -1.53
CA LYS A 64 -0.89 -0.73 -1.02
C LYS A 64 0.11 -0.98 -2.14
N ILE A 65 1.07 -0.08 -2.27
CA ILE A 65 2.07 -0.07 -3.33
C ILE A 65 3.43 -0.11 -2.67
N HIS A 66 4.19 -1.15 -2.99
CA HIS A 66 5.52 -1.41 -2.47
C HIS A 66 6.50 -1.40 -3.63
N ALA A 67 7.36 -0.38 -3.70
CA ALA A 67 8.27 -0.21 -4.82
C ALA A 67 9.69 0.02 -4.35
N GLN A 68 10.67 -0.40 -5.14
CA GLN A 68 12.06 0.01 -4.93
C GLN A 68 12.15 1.54 -5.02
N SER A 69 12.77 2.17 -4.02
CA SER A 69 13.09 3.59 -4.04
C SER A 69 14.54 3.80 -4.51
N ARG A 70 14.82 5.00 -5.03
CA ARG A 70 16.11 5.35 -5.61
C ARG A 70 17.27 5.17 -4.61
N PRO A 71 18.32 4.41 -4.95
CA PRO A 71 19.67 4.72 -4.47
C PRO A 71 20.22 5.94 -5.22
N GLN A 72 21.21 6.63 -4.67
CA GLN A 72 21.79 7.85 -5.26
C GLN A 72 22.38 7.69 -6.70
N ILE A 73 22.38 6.49 -7.31
CA ILE A 73 22.97 6.20 -8.63
C ILE A 73 21.96 5.41 -9.49
N ARG A 74 21.61 5.92 -10.69
CA ARG A 74 20.58 5.35 -11.59
C ARG A 74 20.98 3.97 -12.18
N SER A 75 19.95 3.13 -12.39
CA SER A 75 19.85 1.83 -13.09
C SER A 75 20.79 0.68 -12.69
N GLY A 76 21.97 0.93 -12.13
CA GLY A 76 22.92 -0.13 -11.75
C GLY A 76 22.49 -1.03 -10.59
N GLU A 77 21.50 -0.59 -9.80
CA GLU A 77 21.02 -1.30 -8.60
C GLU A 77 19.53 -1.67 -8.69
N ALA A 78 18.91 -1.54 -9.87
CA ALA A 78 17.55 -2.01 -10.08
C ALA A 78 17.50 -3.52 -9.81
N THR A 79 16.57 -3.96 -8.96
CA THR A 79 16.38 -5.37 -8.67
C THR A 79 14.92 -5.75 -8.80
N THR A 80 14.67 -6.87 -9.46
CA THR A 80 13.35 -7.51 -9.54
C THR A 80 13.09 -8.41 -8.33
N LYS A 81 14.08 -8.61 -7.46
CA LYS A 81 13.94 -9.42 -6.24
C LYS A 81 13.11 -8.66 -5.21
N LEU A 82 11.98 -9.24 -4.84
CA LEU A 82 11.13 -8.68 -3.80
C LEU A 82 11.82 -8.75 -2.41
N PRO A 83 11.76 -7.68 -1.60
CA PRO A 83 12.25 -7.73 -0.22
C PRO A 83 11.46 -8.73 0.62
N PHE A 84 12.13 -9.40 1.55
CA PHE A 84 11.52 -10.38 2.46
C PHE A 84 10.28 -9.82 3.19
N PRO A 85 10.26 -8.59 3.74
CA PRO A 85 9.06 -8.05 4.37
C PRO A 85 7.86 -7.90 3.43
N THR A 86 8.10 -7.60 2.15
CA THR A 86 7.03 -7.53 1.13
C THR A 86 6.44 -8.92 0.87
N ILE A 87 7.28 -9.94 0.74
CA ILE A 87 6.86 -11.33 0.56
C ILE A 87 6.01 -11.79 1.76
N MET A 88 6.54 -11.57 2.98
CA MET A 88 5.85 -11.96 4.21
C MET A 88 4.49 -11.28 4.38
N GLU A 89 4.38 -10.00 4.04
CA GLU A 89 3.09 -9.29 4.11
C GLU A 89 2.08 -9.88 3.12
N CYS A 90 2.48 -10.14 1.88
CA CYS A 90 1.63 -10.78 0.87
C CYS A 90 1.13 -12.15 1.35
N GLU A 91 2.04 -13.04 1.77
CA GLU A 91 1.70 -14.39 2.24
C GLU A 91 0.79 -14.37 3.48
N ALA A 92 1.07 -13.47 4.43
CA ALA A 92 0.25 -13.33 5.62
C ALA A 92 -1.17 -12.85 5.30
N LEU A 93 -1.30 -11.82 4.44
CA LEU A 93 -2.60 -11.27 4.06
C LEU A 93 -3.43 -12.26 3.22
N GLU A 94 -2.81 -13.01 2.32
CA GLU A 94 -3.48 -14.09 1.58
C GLU A 94 -3.96 -15.19 2.53
N LEU A 95 -3.12 -15.61 3.48
CA LEU A 95 -3.51 -16.63 4.46
C LEU A 95 -4.69 -16.16 5.32
N LEU A 96 -4.65 -14.93 5.83
CA LEU A 96 -5.72 -14.37 6.65
C LEU A 96 -7.03 -14.24 5.86
N THR A 97 -6.94 -13.83 4.59
CA THR A 97 -8.08 -13.77 3.68
C THR A 97 -8.66 -15.17 3.44
N LYS A 98 -7.83 -16.16 3.13
CA LYS A 98 -8.23 -17.56 2.91
C LYS A 98 -8.87 -18.19 4.15
N LYS A 99 -8.43 -17.80 5.34
CA LYS A 99 -9.00 -18.25 6.63
C LYS A 99 -10.26 -17.48 7.02
N GLY A 100 -10.69 -16.49 6.23
CA GLY A 100 -11.88 -15.69 6.50
C GLY A 100 -11.74 -14.82 7.76
N CYS A 101 -10.53 -14.34 8.05
CA CYS A 101 -10.29 -13.47 9.21
C CYS A 101 -11.14 -12.20 9.11
N SER A 102 -11.99 -11.95 10.11
CA SER A 102 -12.85 -10.76 10.17
C SER A 102 -12.13 -9.50 10.64
N CYS A 103 -10.89 -9.62 11.12
CA CYS A 103 -10.13 -8.52 11.73
C CYS A 103 -9.17 -7.83 10.76
N THR A 104 -9.03 -8.34 9.54
CA THR A 104 -8.18 -7.75 8.50
C THR A 104 -8.96 -7.51 7.23
N PRO A 105 -8.67 -6.43 6.49
CA PRO A 105 -9.25 -6.27 5.17
C PRO A 105 -8.88 -7.45 4.27
N LYS A 106 -9.84 -8.01 3.55
CA LYS A 106 -9.64 -9.05 2.55
C LYS A 106 -8.75 -8.55 1.41
N VAL A 107 -7.82 -9.40 0.99
CA VAL A 107 -7.11 -9.23 -0.28
C VAL A 107 -8.07 -9.53 -1.42
N LEU A 108 -8.18 -8.58 -2.35
CA LEU A 108 -8.88 -8.75 -3.61
C LEU A 108 -7.93 -9.36 -4.64
N HIS A 109 -6.74 -8.76 -4.80
CA HIS A 109 -5.71 -9.21 -5.72
C HIS A 109 -4.31 -8.84 -5.22
N LEU A 110 -3.33 -9.69 -5.54
CA LEU A 110 -1.91 -9.36 -5.47
C LEU A 110 -1.33 -9.33 -6.88
N ALA A 111 -0.50 -8.33 -7.16
CA ALA A 111 0.25 -8.25 -8.40
C ALA A 111 1.65 -7.73 -8.15
N SER A 112 2.62 -8.24 -8.90
CA SER A 112 3.97 -7.69 -8.97
C SER A 112 4.30 -7.36 -10.42
N ASP A 113 5.00 -6.27 -10.61
CA ASP A 113 5.44 -5.81 -11.92
C ASP A 113 6.85 -5.21 -11.83
N ILE A 114 7.39 -4.84 -12.98
CA ILE A 114 8.62 -4.10 -13.12
C ILE A 114 8.28 -2.62 -13.31
N GLN A 115 8.98 -1.77 -12.58
CA GLN A 115 8.89 -0.33 -12.67
C GLN A 115 9.29 0.16 -14.08
N ASP A 116 8.44 1.00 -14.68
CA ASP A 116 8.66 1.67 -15.96
C ASP A 116 9.43 3.00 -15.77
N GLU A 117 9.67 3.71 -16.88
CA GLU A 117 10.36 5.02 -16.88
C GLU A 117 9.60 6.11 -16.10
N ASP A 118 8.30 5.92 -15.87
CA ASP A 118 7.42 6.86 -15.18
C ASP A 118 7.25 6.54 -13.68
N THR A 119 8.09 5.66 -13.13
CA THR A 119 8.09 5.28 -11.71
C THR A 119 9.45 5.56 -11.04
N TRP A 120 9.61 5.17 -9.77
CA TRP A 120 10.74 5.61 -8.95
C TRP A 120 12.09 5.08 -9.44
N VAL A 121 12.16 3.80 -9.80
CA VAL A 121 13.37 3.10 -10.24
C VAL A 121 13.04 2.20 -11.43
N PRO A 122 13.22 2.69 -12.67
CA PRO A 122 12.99 1.89 -13.87
C PRO A 122 13.79 0.56 -13.82
N GLY A 123 13.13 -0.54 -14.12
CA GLY A 123 13.69 -1.91 -14.02
C GLY A 123 13.65 -2.52 -12.61
N GLY A 124 13.31 -1.74 -11.58
CA GLY A 124 13.15 -2.23 -10.20
C GLY A 124 11.79 -2.89 -9.98
N TYR A 125 11.59 -3.54 -8.83
CA TYR A 125 10.31 -4.16 -8.50
C TYR A 125 9.24 -3.11 -8.13
N ILE A 126 7.98 -3.44 -8.40
CA ILE A 126 6.79 -2.82 -7.80
C ILE A 126 5.75 -3.89 -7.49
N VAL A 127 5.09 -3.80 -6.33
CA VAL A 127 4.06 -4.73 -5.88
C VAL A 127 2.81 -3.95 -5.51
N TYR A 128 1.67 -4.44 -5.96
CA TYR A 128 0.33 -3.93 -5.69
C TYR A 128 -0.45 -4.95 -4.86
N ILE A 129 -0.97 -4.51 -3.72
CA ILE A 129 -1.80 -5.29 -2.81
C ILE A 129 -3.18 -4.63 -2.79
N PHE A 130 -4.11 -5.12 -3.62
CA PHE A 130 -5.48 -4.63 -3.67
C PHE A 130 -6.28 -5.24 -2.53
N MET A 131 -6.92 -4.41 -1.74
CA MET A 131 -7.63 -4.78 -0.52
C MET A 131 -9.02 -4.16 -0.49
N GLU A 132 -9.94 -4.81 0.21
CA GLU A 132 -11.27 -4.24 0.44
C GLU A 132 -11.17 -2.87 1.12
N LYS A 133 -11.98 -1.92 0.65
CA LYS A 133 -12.13 -0.63 1.30
C LYS A 133 -13.06 -0.78 2.50
N LEU A 134 -12.49 -0.63 3.70
CA LEU A 134 -13.27 -0.72 4.94
C LEU A 134 -13.95 0.62 5.26
N PRO A 135 -15.20 0.59 5.76
CA PRO A 135 -15.83 1.78 6.32
C PRO A 135 -15.12 2.18 7.61
N GLY A 136 -15.04 3.48 7.87
CA GLY A 136 -14.55 4.00 9.14
C GLY A 136 -13.56 5.15 8.98
N THR A 137 -12.87 5.46 10.08
CA THR A 137 -11.91 6.56 10.12
C THR A 137 -10.61 6.06 10.71
N SER A 138 -9.50 6.40 10.06
CA SER A 138 -8.16 6.09 10.57
C SER A 138 -7.99 6.68 11.98
N LEU A 139 -7.61 5.80 12.91
CA LEU A 139 -7.24 6.17 14.28
C LEU A 139 -5.81 6.74 14.38
N ARG A 140 -5.12 6.97 13.25
CA ARG A 140 -3.83 7.66 13.25
C ARG A 140 -4.00 9.03 13.90
N ASN A 141 -3.11 9.32 14.87
CA ASN A 141 -3.08 10.57 15.63
C ASN A 141 -4.41 10.89 16.35
N PHE A 142 -5.18 9.85 16.74
CA PHE A 142 -6.47 10.07 17.41
C PHE A 142 -6.33 10.79 18.76
N PHE A 143 -5.16 10.75 19.40
CA PHE A 143 -4.92 11.50 20.64
C PHE A 143 -5.04 13.01 20.48
N GLU A 144 -4.65 13.53 19.32
CA GLU A 144 -4.66 14.95 18.94
C GLU A 144 -5.99 15.33 18.28
N ARG A 145 -6.51 14.44 17.43
CA ARG A 145 -7.69 14.71 16.59
C ARG A 145 -9.03 14.56 17.33
N PHE A 146 -9.08 13.70 18.34
CA PHE A 146 -10.33 13.35 19.01
C PHE A 146 -10.44 14.02 20.39
N ASP A 147 -11.66 14.40 20.75
CA ASP A 147 -11.96 14.89 22.08
C ASP A 147 -11.76 13.79 23.15
N ARG A 148 -11.90 14.13 24.43
CA ARG A 148 -11.71 13.16 25.51
C ARG A 148 -12.69 11.98 25.41
N THR A 149 -13.96 12.25 25.14
CA THR A 149 -15.03 11.25 25.07
C THR A 149 -14.79 10.25 23.93
N GLN A 150 -14.43 10.74 22.75
CA GLN A 150 -14.06 9.92 21.59
C GLN A 150 -12.83 9.06 21.88
N ARG A 151 -11.79 9.63 22.52
CA ARG A 151 -10.60 8.86 22.93
C ARG A 151 -10.93 7.77 23.93
N ASP A 152 -11.83 8.02 24.87
CA ASP A 152 -12.27 7.02 25.84
C ASP A 152 -13.08 5.89 25.19
N LYS A 153 -13.90 6.20 24.17
CA LYS A 153 -14.56 5.17 23.34
C LYS A 153 -13.55 4.28 22.61
N VAL A 154 -12.52 4.86 21.99
CA VAL A 154 -11.44 4.08 21.34
C VAL A 154 -10.76 3.15 22.36
N ARG A 155 -10.37 3.68 23.53
CA ARG A 155 -9.73 2.86 24.58
C ARG A 155 -10.63 1.72 25.06
N ALA A 156 -11.93 1.97 25.23
CA ALA A 156 -12.88 0.95 25.64
C ALA A 156 -13.00 -0.16 24.59
N ALA A 157 -13.08 0.20 23.30
CA ALA A 157 -13.13 -0.76 22.21
C ALA A 157 -11.86 -1.64 22.15
N PHE A 158 -10.66 -1.04 22.28
CA PHE A 158 -9.41 -1.80 22.34
C PHE A 158 -9.33 -2.73 23.55
N ARG A 159 -9.80 -2.31 24.73
CA ARG A 159 -9.87 -3.18 25.92
C ARG A 159 -10.78 -4.38 25.69
N ALA A 160 -11.95 -4.17 25.09
CA ALA A 160 -12.90 -5.23 24.80
C ALA A 160 -12.40 -6.23 23.75
N ALA A 161 -11.59 -5.78 22.78
CA ALA A 161 -11.01 -6.66 21.76
C ALA A 161 -9.80 -7.47 22.26
N PHE A 162 -9.14 -7.03 23.34
CA PHE A 162 -7.98 -7.70 23.91
C PHE A 162 -8.35 -8.77 24.95
N MET A 163 -9.50 -8.62 25.61
CA MET A 163 -10.04 -9.55 26.61
C MET A 163 -10.89 -10.63 25.96
#